data_AF-A0A7Y2BZ60-F1
#
_entry.id   AF-A0A7Y2BZ60-F1
#
_cell.length_a   1.000
_cell.length_b   1.000
_cell.length_c   1.000
_cell.angle_alpha   90.00
_cell.angle_beta   90.00
_cell.angle_gamma   90.00
#
_symmetry.space_group_name_H-M   'P 1'
#
loop_
_entity.id
_entity.type
_entity.pdbx_description
1 polymer ?
#
loop_
_entity_poly.entity_id
_entity_poly.type
_entity_poly.pdbx_seq_one_letter_code
_entity_poly.pdbx_strand_id
1 'polypeptide(L)'
;MYKLLTQKGQLYALLLGILCIAIGMGSIIGGINGAGYSTSDDLNQIMKNNESASFDFFNPAISIVLVLILIALVAWIAFSLYALISDPKGSLKFLIGIAIMLIFFFILYSTSDAESTGRIGQLVQRFNVNDTVSKLISGGVKTAVFGISAGFLGAVVLEIYNLFK
;
A
#
# COMPACT_ATOMS: atom_id res chain seq x y z
N MET A 1 -15.74 17.78 -14.42
CA MET A 1 -14.94 16.65 -13.89
C MET A 1 -15.61 15.94 -12.70
N TYR A 2 -16.18 16.65 -11.72
CA TYR A 2 -16.82 16.00 -10.55
C TYR A 2 -17.90 14.97 -10.92
N LYS A 3 -18.83 15.27 -11.83
CA LYS A 3 -19.98 14.38 -12.11
C LYS A 3 -19.60 13.00 -12.64
N LEU A 4 -18.58 12.91 -13.50
CA LEU A 4 -18.15 11.66 -14.13
C LEU A 4 -17.41 10.75 -13.14
N LEU A 5 -16.48 11.30 -12.36
CA LEU A 5 -15.78 10.57 -11.29
C LEU A 5 -16.72 10.21 -10.13
N THR A 6 -17.65 11.09 -9.77
CA THR A 6 -18.57 10.85 -8.65
C THR A 6 -19.68 9.85 -9.01
N GLN A 7 -20.18 9.84 -10.25
CA GLN A 7 -21.25 8.92 -10.67
C GLN A 7 -20.74 7.60 -11.24
N LYS A 8 -19.55 7.59 -11.86
CA LYS A 8 -19.02 6.41 -12.56
C LYS A 8 -17.62 6.01 -12.10
N GLY A 9 -17.06 6.64 -11.06
CA GLY A 9 -15.71 6.36 -10.59
C GLY A 9 -15.48 4.89 -10.25
N GLN A 10 -16.44 4.24 -9.58
CA GLN A 10 -16.36 2.81 -9.27
C GLN A 10 -16.30 1.94 -10.52
N LEU A 11 -17.07 2.27 -11.57
CA LEU A 11 -17.04 1.56 -12.84
C LEU A 11 -15.65 1.68 -13.50
N TYR A 12 -15.09 2.88 -13.54
CA TYR A 12 -13.75 3.10 -14.13
C TYR A 12 -12.64 2.43 -13.30
N ALA A 13 -12.74 2.43 -11.97
CA ALA A 13 -11.81 1.71 -11.11
C ALA A 13 -11.85 0.20 -11.38
N LEU A 14 -13.05 -0.36 -11.52
CA LEU A 14 -13.24 -1.78 -11.86
C LEU A 14 -12.65 -2.10 -13.24
N LEU A 15 -12.97 -1.30 -14.26
CA LEU A 15 -12.46 -1.51 -15.62
C LEU A 15 -10.93 -1.40 -15.69
N LEU A 16 -10.35 -0.43 -14.99
CA LEU A 16 -8.90 -0.30 -14.88
C LEU A 16 -8.29 -1.50 -14.17
N GLY A 17 -8.90 -1.99 -13.08
CA GLY A 17 -8.45 -3.18 -12.38
C GLY A 17 -8.45 -4.43 -13.27
N ILE A 18 -9.55 -4.66 -14.00
CA ILE A 18 -9.66 -5.77 -14.97
C ILE A 18 -8.57 -5.65 -16.04
N LEU A 19 -8.33 -4.45 -16.58
CA LEU A 19 -7.28 -4.22 -17.57
C LEU A 19 -5.89 -4.54 -17.00
N CYS A 20 -5.58 -4.08 -15.79
CA CYS A 20 -4.30 -4.36 -15.13
C CYS A 20 -4.10 -5.86 -14.89
N ILE A 21 -5.15 -6.58 -14.46
CA ILE A 21 -5.12 -8.04 -14.30
C ILE A 21 -4.87 -8.71 -15.66
N ALA A 22 -5.58 -8.30 -16.70
CA ALA A 22 -5.42 -8.88 -18.03
C ALA A 22 -3.98 -8.70 -18.57
N ILE A 23 -3.38 -7.52 -18.37
CA ILE A 23 -1.98 -7.27 -18.78
C ILE A 23 -1.01 -8.11 -17.96
N GLY A 24 -1.16 -8.16 -16.63
CA GLY A 24 -0.31 -8.93 -15.75
C GLY A 24 -0.37 -10.44 -16.04
N MET A 25 -1.59 -10.99 -16.15
CA MET A 25 -1.79 -12.40 -16.48
C MET A 25 -1.36 -12.73 -17.90
N GLY A 26 -1.63 -11.85 -18.86
CA GLY A 26 -1.20 -12.03 -20.26
C GLY A 26 0.32 -12.09 -20.38
N SER A 27 1.04 -11.22 -19.66
CA SER A 27 2.50 -11.26 -19.59
C SER A 27 3.01 -12.56 -18.98
N ILE A 28 2.44 -12.99 -17.86
CA ILE A 28 2.89 -14.21 -17.16
C ILE A 28 2.63 -15.45 -18.01
N ILE A 29 1.41 -15.65 -18.51
CA ILE A 29 1.05 -16.84 -19.30
C ILE A 29 1.81 -16.84 -20.63
N GLY A 30 1.87 -15.70 -21.31
CA GLY A 30 2.62 -15.55 -22.57
C GLY A 30 4.12 -15.76 -22.38
N GLY A 31 4.69 -15.24 -21.30
CA GLY A 31 6.11 -15.38 -20.98
C GLY A 31 6.51 -16.80 -20.57
N ILE A 32 5.69 -17.48 -19.76
CA ILE A 32 5.91 -18.88 -19.38
C ILE A 32 5.91 -19.78 -20.63
N ASN A 33 4.89 -19.66 -21.48
CA ASN A 33 4.80 -20.44 -22.72
C ASN A 33 5.94 -20.10 -23.69
N GLY A 34 6.29 -18.81 -23.82
CA GLY A 34 7.38 -18.35 -24.68
C GLY A 34 8.77 -18.80 -24.22
N ALA A 35 8.94 -19.04 -22.92
CA ALA A 35 10.17 -19.58 -22.33
C ALA A 35 10.22 -21.12 -22.35
N GLY A 36 9.20 -21.79 -22.88
CA GLY A 36 9.15 -23.26 -22.98
C GLY A 36 8.75 -23.97 -21.69
N TYR A 37 8.25 -23.23 -20.70
CA TYR A 37 7.77 -23.78 -19.43
C TYR A 37 6.26 -23.93 -19.43
N SER A 38 5.75 -24.79 -18.56
CA SER A 38 4.35 -24.91 -18.22
C SER A 38 4.01 -24.05 -16.99
N THR A 39 2.75 -23.62 -16.89
CA THR A 39 2.22 -22.97 -15.67
C THR A 39 2.24 -23.89 -14.44
N SER A 40 2.50 -25.19 -14.63
CA SER A 40 2.66 -26.18 -13.56
C SER A 40 4.11 -26.39 -13.10
N ASP A 41 5.10 -25.80 -13.79
CA ASP A 41 6.51 -26.01 -13.49
C ASP A 41 6.97 -25.19 -12.27
N ASP A 42 7.85 -25.78 -11.45
CA ASP A 42 8.44 -25.07 -10.31
C ASP A 42 9.57 -24.14 -10.77
N LEU A 43 9.17 -22.91 -11.10
CA LEU A 43 10.07 -21.83 -11.51
C LEU A 43 11.19 -21.57 -10.47
N ASN A 44 10.94 -21.76 -9.18
CA ASN A 44 11.98 -21.55 -8.15
C ASN A 44 13.09 -22.61 -8.24
N GLN A 45 12.75 -23.86 -8.57
CA GLN A 45 13.77 -24.89 -8.80
C GLN A 45 14.57 -24.61 -10.07
N ILE A 46 13.91 -24.14 -11.13
CA ILE A 46 14.57 -23.79 -12.38
C ILE A 46 15.62 -22.70 -12.17
N MET A 47 15.32 -21.64 -11.41
CA MET A 47 16.30 -20.59 -11.08
C MET A 47 17.45 -21.07 -10.22
N LYS A 48 17.22 -22.01 -9.31
CA LYS A 48 18.29 -22.59 -8.47
C LYS A 48 19.25 -23.46 -9.28
N ASN A 49 18.74 -24.11 -10.32
CA ASN A 49 19.50 -25.03 -11.15
C ASN A 49 20.12 -24.33 -12.38
N ASN A 50 19.62 -23.14 -12.74
CA ASN A 50 20.13 -22.33 -13.85
C ASN A 50 20.24 -20.86 -13.42
N GLU A 51 21.44 -20.43 -13.04
CA GLU A 51 21.71 -19.05 -12.60
C GLU A 51 21.46 -17.99 -13.69
N SER A 52 21.41 -18.39 -14.96
CA SER A 52 21.09 -17.53 -16.10
C SER A 52 19.60 -17.43 -16.43
N ALA A 53 18.73 -18.20 -15.76
CA ALA A 53 17.29 -18.14 -15.97
C ALA A 53 16.71 -16.87 -15.32
N SER A 54 16.19 -15.96 -16.14
CA SER A 54 15.45 -14.77 -15.70
C SER A 54 13.97 -14.91 -16.04
N PHE A 55 13.09 -14.51 -15.13
CA PHE A 55 11.64 -14.53 -15.31
C PHE A 55 11.05 -13.12 -15.34
N ASP A 56 11.54 -12.32 -16.30
CA ASP A 56 11.12 -10.93 -16.49
C ASP A 56 9.64 -10.78 -16.89
N PHE A 57 8.96 -11.87 -17.25
CA PHE A 57 7.54 -11.87 -17.55
C PHE A 57 6.63 -11.59 -16.33
N PHE A 58 7.17 -11.60 -15.10
CA PHE A 58 6.50 -11.07 -13.91
C PHE A 58 6.62 -9.55 -13.76
N ASN A 59 7.59 -8.92 -14.42
CA ASN A 59 7.87 -7.49 -14.24
C ASN A 59 6.67 -6.61 -14.58
N PRO A 60 5.86 -6.87 -15.64
CA PRO A 60 4.67 -6.06 -15.91
C PRO A 60 3.65 -6.08 -14.77
N ALA A 61 3.43 -7.22 -14.11
CA ALA A 61 2.50 -7.30 -12.99
C ALA A 61 2.95 -6.46 -11.79
N ILE A 62 4.26 -6.46 -11.49
CA ILE A 62 4.84 -5.66 -10.41
C ILE A 62 4.88 -4.18 -10.78
N SER A 63 5.34 -3.85 -11.99
CA SER A 63 5.48 -2.47 -12.47
C SER A 63 4.14 -1.75 -12.56
N ILE A 64 3.06 -2.41 -12.97
CA ILE A 64 1.71 -1.81 -12.99
C ILE A 64 1.29 -1.40 -11.58
N VAL A 65 1.48 -2.26 -10.58
CA VAL A 65 1.14 -1.94 -9.19
C VAL A 65 1.96 -0.76 -8.69
N LEU A 66 3.27 -0.75 -8.95
CA LEU A 66 4.16 0.36 -8.56
C LEU A 66 3.72 1.69 -9.20
N VAL A 67 3.40 1.67 -10.50
CA VAL A 67 2.94 2.86 -11.22
C VAL A 67 1.60 3.35 -10.67
N LEU A 68 0.65 2.46 -10.40
CA LEU A 68 -0.64 2.83 -9.83
C LEU A 68 -0.51 3.42 -8.43
N ILE A 69 0.36 2.85 -7.59
CA ILE A 69 0.67 3.40 -6.26
C ILE A 69 1.27 4.80 -6.39
N LEU A 70 2.20 4.99 -7.33
CA LEU A 70 2.84 6.29 -7.54
C LEU A 70 1.85 7.34 -8.03
N ILE A 71 0.99 6.99 -8.98
CA ILE A 71 -0.09 7.87 -9.47
C ILE A 71 -1.05 8.22 -8.32
N ALA A 72 -1.46 7.22 -7.53
CA ALA A 72 -2.35 7.43 -6.39
C ALA A 72 -1.72 8.35 -5.34
N LEU A 73 -0.43 8.18 -5.05
CA LEU A 73 0.31 9.03 -4.13
C LEU A 73 0.38 10.48 -4.63
N VAL A 74 0.74 10.68 -5.91
CA VAL A 74 0.80 12.02 -6.52
C VAL A 74 -0.57 12.68 -6.52
N ALA A 75 -1.62 11.95 -6.91
CA ALA A 75 -2.99 12.46 -6.88
C ALA A 75 -3.42 12.82 -5.46
N TRP A 76 -3.12 11.97 -4.47
CA TRP A 76 -3.43 12.22 -3.07
C TRP A 76 -2.78 13.51 -2.56
N ILE A 77 -1.49 13.72 -2.85
CA ILE A 77 -0.79 14.96 -2.48
C ILE A 77 -1.42 16.16 -3.19
N ALA A 78 -1.61 16.08 -4.52
CA ALA A 78 -2.14 17.18 -5.31
C ALA A 78 -3.55 17.61 -4.86
N PHE A 79 -4.45 16.65 -4.66
CA PHE A 79 -5.81 16.93 -4.18
C PHE A 79 -5.84 17.39 -2.73
N SER A 80 -4.97 16.87 -1.87
CA SER A 80 -4.87 17.33 -0.48
C SER A 80 -4.40 18.80 -0.41
N LEU A 81 -3.38 19.16 -1.19
CA LEU A 81 -2.90 20.55 -1.27
C LEU A 81 -3.95 21.47 -1.89
N TYR A 82 -4.61 21.03 -2.97
CA TYR A 82 -5.68 21.80 -3.60
C TYR A 82 -6.85 22.07 -2.63
N ALA A 83 -7.27 21.06 -1.86
CA ALA A 83 -8.32 21.21 -0.86
C ALA A 83 -7.90 22.19 0.25
N LEU A 84 -6.65 22.08 0.73
CA LEU A 84 -6.11 22.97 1.77
C LEU A 84 -6.10 24.44 1.32
N ILE A 85 -5.74 24.70 0.06
CA ILE A 85 -5.69 26.07 -0.50
C ILE A 85 -7.09 26.61 -0.78
N SER A 86 -7.98 25.76 -1.29
CA SER A 86 -9.32 26.19 -1.73
C SER A 86 -10.28 26.42 -0.55
N ASP A 87 -10.14 25.66 0.53
CA ASP A 87 -10.92 25.84 1.76
C ASP A 87 -10.05 25.58 3.01
N PRO A 88 -9.21 26.54 3.41
CA PRO A 88 -8.31 26.38 4.55
C PRO A 88 -9.08 26.27 5.88
N LYS A 89 -10.25 26.90 5.99
CA LYS A 89 -11.08 26.85 7.21
C LYS A 89 -11.78 25.50 7.34
N GLY A 90 -12.36 24.98 6.26
CA GLY A 90 -12.95 23.63 6.24
C GLY A 90 -11.91 22.53 6.44
N SER A 91 -10.69 22.75 5.95
CA SER A 91 -9.57 21.80 6.07
C SER A 91 -8.94 21.76 7.47
N LEU A 92 -9.31 22.65 8.39
CA LEU A 92 -8.71 22.72 9.72
C LEU A 92 -8.87 21.42 10.50
N LYS A 93 -10.04 20.77 10.42
CA LYS A 93 -10.29 19.47 11.08
C LYS A 93 -9.40 18.36 10.52
N PHE A 94 -9.21 18.35 9.20
CA PHE A 94 -8.32 17.41 8.52
C PHE A 94 -6.86 17.63 8.95
N LEU A 95 -6.41 18.88 9.01
CA LEU A 95 -5.06 19.24 9.41
C LEU A 95 -4.76 18.89 10.87
N ILE A 96 -5.74 19.11 11.77
CA ILE A 96 -5.67 18.66 13.16
C ILE A 96 -5.58 17.13 13.23
N GLY A 97 -6.37 16.40 12.44
CA GLY A 97 -6.32 14.94 12.37
C GLY A 97 -4.93 14.43 11.94
N ILE A 98 -4.35 15.03 10.90
CA ILE A 98 -2.97 14.72 10.46
C ILE A 98 -1.97 15.03 11.56
N ALA A 99 -2.06 16.20 12.20
CA ALA A 99 -1.14 16.59 13.25
C ALA A 99 -1.15 15.60 14.43
N ILE A 100 -2.35 15.18 14.86
CA ILE A 100 -2.51 14.16 15.91
C ILE A 100 -1.87 12.84 15.46
N MET A 101 -2.15 12.38 14.24
CA MET A 101 -1.56 11.15 13.71
C MET A 101 -0.04 11.21 13.62
N LEU A 102 0.54 12.35 13.24
CA LEU A 102 2.00 12.55 13.22
C LEU A 102 2.60 12.52 14.62
N ILE A 103 1.94 13.13 15.61
CA ILE A 103 2.37 13.06 17.01
C ILE A 103 2.36 11.61 17.49
N PHE A 104 1.28 10.86 17.24
CA PHE A 104 1.20 9.44 17.58
C PHE A 104 2.26 8.61 16.85
N PHE A 105 2.48 8.87 15.56
CA PHE A 105 3.55 8.21 14.81
C PHE A 105 4.92 8.47 15.45
N PHE A 106 5.21 9.71 15.84
CA PHE A 106 6.49 10.05 16.45
C PHE A 106 6.68 9.36 17.81
N ILE A 107 5.62 9.27 18.62
CA ILE A 107 5.63 8.53 19.89
C ILE A 107 5.84 7.03 19.64
N LEU A 108 5.13 6.44 18.69
CA LEU A 108 5.25 5.02 18.37
C LEU A 108 6.59 4.68 17.72
N TYR A 109 7.13 5.58 16.91
CA TYR A 109 8.48 5.48 16.35
C TYR A 109 9.54 5.54 17.45
N SER A 110 9.45 6.51 18.37
CA SER A 110 10.45 6.67 19.43
C SER A 110 10.43 5.52 20.46
N THR A 111 9.28 4.87 20.62
CA THR A 111 9.10 3.69 21.48
C THR A 111 9.30 2.36 20.73
N SER A 112 9.60 2.39 19.43
CA SER A 112 9.86 1.18 18.68
C SER A 112 11.34 0.82 18.70
N ASP A 113 11.60 -0.45 19.00
CA ASP A 113 12.92 -1.05 18.85
C ASP A 113 13.09 -1.59 17.43
N ALA A 114 14.36 -1.70 17.00
CA ALA A 114 14.68 -2.32 15.73
C ALA A 114 14.39 -3.82 15.82
N GLU A 115 13.53 -4.31 14.93
CA GLU A 115 13.15 -5.71 14.89
C GLU A 115 14.32 -6.57 14.43
N SER A 116 14.89 -7.34 15.36
CA SER A 116 16.09 -8.15 15.14
C SER A 116 15.87 -9.65 15.37
N THR A 117 14.64 -10.05 15.74
CA THR A 117 14.33 -11.44 16.10
C THR A 117 13.29 -12.09 15.18
N GLY A 118 13.26 -13.42 15.17
CA GLY A 118 12.29 -14.21 14.41
C GLY A 118 12.40 -14.05 12.89
N ARG A 119 11.28 -14.29 12.19
CA ARG A 119 11.21 -14.20 10.72
C ARG A 119 11.43 -12.78 10.20
N ILE A 120 11.05 -11.76 10.98
CA ILE A 120 11.27 -10.36 10.64
C ILE A 120 12.77 -10.02 10.73
N GLY A 121 13.45 -10.46 11.78
CA GLY A 121 14.91 -10.29 11.92
C GLY A 121 15.70 -10.93 10.76
N GLN A 122 15.30 -12.11 10.29
CA GLN A 122 15.91 -12.75 9.12
C GLN A 122 15.73 -11.93 7.84
N LEU A 123 14.58 -11.28 7.66
CA LEU A 123 14.32 -10.39 6.53
C LEU A 123 15.12 -9.09 6.63
N VAL A 124 15.21 -8.50 7.82
CA VAL A 124 16.03 -7.30 8.10
C VAL A 124 17.49 -7.56 7.74
N GLN A 125 18.03 -8.73 8.12
CA GLN A 125 19.38 -9.14 7.73
C GLN A 125 19.50 -9.38 6.22
N ARG A 126 18.55 -10.11 5.62
CA ARG A 126 18.59 -10.44 4.18
C ARG A 126 18.55 -9.21 3.28
N PHE A 127 17.80 -8.18 3.67
CA PHE A 127 17.66 -6.93 2.92
C PHE A 127 18.57 -5.81 3.43
N ASN A 128 19.47 -6.12 4.37
CA ASN A 128 20.40 -5.17 4.97
C ASN A 128 19.71 -3.87 5.45
N VAL A 129 18.56 -4.03 6.09
CA VAL A 129 17.76 -2.92 6.59
C VAL A 129 18.41 -2.37 7.86
N ASN A 130 18.80 -1.10 7.85
CA ASN A 130 19.40 -0.48 9.04
C ASN A 130 18.35 -0.24 10.14
N ASP A 131 18.83 0.00 11.36
CA ASP A 131 17.96 0.19 12.55
C ASP A 131 16.98 1.34 12.39
N THR A 132 17.37 2.43 11.74
CA THR A 132 16.51 3.59 11.48
C THR A 132 15.33 3.22 10.60
N VAL A 133 15.56 2.49 9.50
CA VAL A 133 14.50 2.03 8.60
C VAL A 133 13.64 0.97 9.30
N SER A 134 14.24 0.07 10.09
CA SER A 134 13.49 -0.93 10.86
C SER A 134 12.53 -0.28 11.87
N LYS A 135 13.00 0.72 12.62
CA LYS A 135 12.16 1.51 13.54
C LYS A 135 11.07 2.29 12.83
N LEU A 136 11.36 2.84 11.66
CA LEU A 136 10.39 3.56 10.84
C LEU A 136 9.26 2.63 10.37
N ILE A 137 9.61 1.43 9.90
CA ILE A 137 8.64 0.40 9.52
C ILE A 137 7.79 0.00 10.74
N SER A 138 8.43 -0.33 11.87
CA SER A 138 7.73 -0.75 13.09
C SER A 138 6.78 0.33 13.63
N GLY A 139 7.26 1.58 13.74
CA GLY A 139 6.46 2.73 14.14
C GLY A 139 5.30 2.99 13.19
N GLY A 140 5.53 2.86 11.88
CA GLY A 140 4.49 3.01 10.86
C GLY A 140 3.39 1.96 10.97
N VAL A 141 3.77 0.69 11.13
CA VAL A 141 2.84 -0.42 11.32
C VAL A 141 2.01 -0.22 12.59
N LYS A 142 2.64 0.10 13.72
CA LYS A 142 1.93 0.37 14.98
C LYS A 142 0.94 1.53 14.85
N THR A 143 1.33 2.58 14.13
CA THR A 143 0.46 3.74 13.88
C THR A 143 -0.76 3.35 13.04
N ALA A 144 -0.58 2.51 12.02
CA ALA A 144 -1.68 2.00 11.22
C ALA A 144 -2.65 1.14 12.04
N VAL A 145 -2.13 0.22 12.87
CA VAL A 145 -2.93 -0.61 13.76
C VAL A 145 -3.71 0.24 14.76
N PHE A 146 -3.06 1.26 15.34
CA PHE A 146 -3.72 2.22 16.20
C PHE A 146 -4.86 2.95 15.48
N GLY A 147 -4.62 3.46 14.27
CA GLY A 147 -5.63 4.16 13.48
C GLY A 147 -6.85 3.30 13.16
N ILE A 148 -6.64 2.03 12.78
CA ILE A 148 -7.72 1.05 12.55
C ILE A 148 -8.51 0.83 13.84
N SER A 149 -7.81 0.63 14.96
CA SER A 149 -8.44 0.34 16.25
C SER A 149 -9.25 1.54 16.76
N ALA A 150 -8.69 2.74 16.67
CA ALA A 150 -9.35 3.99 17.05
C ALA A 150 -10.57 4.28 16.16
N GLY A 151 -10.46 4.04 14.85
CA GLY A 151 -11.57 4.18 13.92
C GLY A 151 -12.71 3.22 14.24
N PHE A 152 -12.39 1.95 14.50
CA PHE A 152 -13.39 0.94 14.88
C PHE A 152 -14.08 1.28 16.20
N LEU A 153 -13.33 1.60 17.26
CA LEU A 153 -13.90 2.00 18.55
C LEU A 153 -14.73 3.27 18.44
N GLY A 154 -14.25 4.25 17.66
CA GLY A 154 -14.99 5.48 17.39
C GLY A 154 -16.32 5.21 16.71
N ALA A 155 -16.34 4.33 15.69
CA ALA A 155 -17.58 3.94 15.02
C ALA A 155 -18.59 3.31 16.00
N VAL A 156 -18.14 2.35 16.82
CA VAL A 156 -18.99 1.68 17.82
C VAL A 156 -19.56 2.68 18.83
N VAL A 157 -18.72 3.56 19.40
CA VAL A 157 -19.17 4.55 20.39
C VAL A 157 -20.16 5.55 19.78
N LEU A 158 -19.92 5.99 18.55
CA LEU A 158 -20.81 6.93 17.85
C LEU A 158 -22.14 6.27 17.48
N GLU A 159 -22.14 4.99 17.09
CA GLU A 159 -23.37 4.22 16.88
C GLU A 159 -24.18 4.11 18.18
N ILE A 160 -23.54 3.72 19.29
CA ILE A 160 -24.21 3.64 20.60
C ILE A 160 -24.79 4.99 20.99
N TYR A 161 -24.03 6.07 20.87
CA TYR A 161 -24.50 7.42 21.18
C TYR A 161 -25.71 7.82 20.32
N ASN A 162 -25.69 7.51 19.02
CA ASN A 162 -26.81 7.78 18.11
C ASN A 162 -28.06 6.97 18.44
N LEU A 163 -27.95 5.77 19.03
CA LEU A 163 -29.11 4.99 19.47
C LEU A 163 -29.83 5.63 20.66
N PHE A 164 -29.13 6.44 21.46
CA PHE A 164 -29.68 7.11 22.64
C PHE A 164 -30.05 8.58 22.40
N LYS A 165 -29.89 9.07 21.16
CA LYS A 165 -30.28 10.42 20.76
C LYS A 165 -31.49 10.36 19.84
#